data_AF-A0A562B7J0-F1
#
_entry.id   AF-A0A562B7J0-F1
#
_cell.length_a   1.000
_cell.length_b   1.000
_cell.length_c   1.000
_cell.angle_alpha   90.00
_cell.angle_beta   90.00
_cell.angle_gamma   90.00
#
_symmetry.space_group_name_H-M   'P 1'
#
loop_
_entity.id
_entity.type
_entity.pdbx_description
1 polymer ?
#
loop_
_entity_poly.entity_id
_entity_poly.type
_entity_poly.pdbx_seq_one_letter_code
_entity_poly.pdbx_strand_id
1 'polypeptide(L)'
;MPAGVQACDHCLDLAGDARRREPHERLTLQHNAPLVSQSAAGVPFSMMTFQCRQCGTVWRLYDRANELFVSWVPQWRPSSPPHRLR
;
A
#
# COMPACT_ATOMS: atom_id res chain seq x y z
N MET A 1 9.29 19.65 9.36
CA MET A 1 9.40 18.37 8.64
C MET A 1 9.00 17.28 9.61
N PRO A 2 7.82 16.64 9.53
CA PRO A 2 7.51 15.56 10.46
C PRO A 2 8.49 14.42 10.17
N ALA A 3 9.15 13.93 11.23
CA ALA A 3 10.10 12.82 11.16
C ALA A 3 9.43 11.66 10.39
N GLY A 4 10.09 11.21 9.32
CA GLY A 4 9.57 10.14 8.48
C GLY A 4 9.24 8.94 9.35
N VAL A 5 7.96 8.57 9.40
CA VAL A 5 7.49 7.39 10.13
C VAL A 5 8.29 6.19 9.61
N GLN A 6 9.14 5.63 10.45
CA GLN A 6 9.95 4.47 10.08
C GLN A 6 9.02 3.27 9.95
N ALA A 7 8.99 2.66 8.77
CA ALA A 7 8.21 1.47 8.49
C ALA A 7 8.64 0.30 9.40
N CYS A 8 7.68 -0.46 9.93
CA CYS A 8 8.02 -1.73 10.59
C CYS A 8 8.37 -2.82 9.56
N ASP A 9 9.00 -3.90 10.03
CA ASP A 9 9.43 -5.02 9.17
C ASP A 9 8.27 -5.57 8.32
N HIS A 10 7.07 -5.76 8.88
CA HIS A 10 5.92 -6.22 8.10
C HIS A 10 5.51 -5.30 6.95
N CYS A 11 5.65 -3.98 7.14
CA CYS A 11 5.39 -3.00 6.09
C CYS A 11 6.52 -2.96 5.07
N LEU A 12 7.77 -3.20 5.48
CA LEU A 12 8.90 -3.35 4.56
C LEU A 12 8.76 -4.62 3.72
N ASP A 13 8.34 -5.73 4.33
CA ASP A 13 8.05 -6.99 3.64
C ASP A 13 6.89 -6.82 2.65
N LEU A 14 5.83 -6.09 3.03
CA LEU A 14 4.74 -5.75 2.10
C LEU A 14 5.23 -4.92 0.92
N ALA A 15 6.15 -3.98 1.16
CA ALA A 15 6.74 -3.19 0.08
C ALA A 15 7.60 -4.05 -0.86
N GLY A 16 8.26 -5.09 -0.32
CA GLY A 16 9.01 -6.08 -1.09
C GLY A 16 8.13 -7.01 -1.93
N ASP A 17 6.91 -7.30 -1.48
CA ASP A 17 5.91 -8.09 -2.22
C ASP A 17 4.55 -7.37 -2.29
N ALA A 18 4.54 -6.31 -3.10
CA ALA A 18 3.38 -5.42 -3.24
C ALA A 18 2.21 -6.02 -4.06
N ARG A 19 2.33 -7.26 -4.57
CA ARG A 19 1.32 -7.91 -5.42
C ARG A 19 0.48 -8.97 -4.71
N ARG A 20 0.79 -9.29 -3.45
CA ARG A 20 0.01 -10.26 -2.67
C ARG A 20 -1.42 -9.78 -2.43
N ARG A 21 -2.37 -10.70 -2.47
CA ARG A 21 -3.81 -10.40 -2.29
C ARG A 21 -4.19 -10.16 -0.84
N GLU A 22 -3.57 -10.89 0.08
CA GLU A 22 -3.93 -10.83 1.49
C GLU A 22 -3.22 -9.67 2.21
N PRO A 23 -3.95 -8.86 2.99
CA PRO A 23 -3.34 -7.91 3.92
C PRO A 23 -2.60 -8.68 5.02
N HIS A 24 -1.49 -8.13 5.53
CA HIS A 24 -0.88 -8.68 6.74
C HIS A 24 -1.72 -8.31 7.99
N GLU A 25 -1.68 -9.14 9.03
CA GLU A 25 -2.50 -9.07 10.25
C GLU A 25 -2.49 -7.71 11.01
N ARG A 26 -1.48 -6.89 10.76
CA ARG A 26 -1.32 -5.58 11.41
C ARG A 26 -1.97 -4.43 10.63
N LEU A 27 -2.44 -4.68 9.41
CA LEU A 27 -3.24 -3.72 8.64
C LEU A 27 -4.69 -3.73 9.12
N THR A 28 -5.21 -2.55 9.38
CA THR A 28 -6.61 -2.33 9.72
C THR A 28 -7.24 -1.47 8.64
N LEU A 29 -8.36 -1.94 8.09
CA LEU A 29 -9.14 -1.20 7.11
C LEU A 29 -9.69 0.09 7.75
N GLN A 30 -9.48 1.24 7.12
CA GLN A 30 -9.97 2.53 7.65
C GLN A 30 -11.40 2.88 7.20
N HIS A 31 -11.83 2.37 6.05
CA HIS A 31 -13.16 2.62 5.51
C HIS A 31 -13.78 1.30 5.04
N ASN A 32 -15.00 1.02 5.49
CA ASN A 32 -15.66 -0.25 5.22
C ASN A 32 -16.24 -0.35 3.79
N ALA A 33 -16.31 0.76 3.06
CA ALA A 33 -16.73 0.78 1.66
C ALA A 33 -15.51 1.00 0.76
N PRO A 34 -15.25 0.10 -0.22
CA PRO A 34 -14.22 0.34 -1.22
C PRO A 34 -14.62 1.55 -2.08
N LEU A 35 -13.66 2.44 -2.33
CA LEU A 35 -13.85 3.50 -3.32
C LEU A 35 -13.73 2.89 -4.70
N VAL A 36 -14.79 2.97 -5.50
CA VAL A 36 -14.78 2.52 -6.90
C VAL A 36 -14.57 3.74 -7.80
N SER A 37 -13.61 3.65 -8.73
CA SER A 37 -13.31 4.71 -9.69
C SER A 37 -12.83 4.12 -11.02
N GLN A 38 -12.49 4.97 -11.98
CA GLN A 38 -11.95 4.56 -13.28
C GLN A 38 -10.63 5.28 -13.54
N SER A 39 -9.67 4.56 -14.13
CA SER A 39 -8.42 5.15 -14.60
C SER A 39 -8.64 6.07 -15.80
N ALA A 40 -7.61 6.84 -16.19
CA ALA A 40 -7.67 7.67 -17.39
C ALA A 40 -7.99 6.89 -18.68
N ALA A 41 -7.69 5.58 -18.71
CA ALA A 41 -8.01 4.67 -19.81
C ALA A 41 -9.42 4.05 -19.71
N GLY A 42 -10.25 4.48 -18.76
CA GLY A 42 -11.60 3.94 -18.53
C GLY A 42 -11.65 2.59 -17.80
N VAL A 43 -10.50 2.04 -17.39
CA VAL A 43 -10.46 0.76 -16.66
C VAL A 43 -10.95 0.99 -15.23
N PRO A 44 -12.03 0.31 -14.77
CA PRO A 44 -12.52 0.44 -13.41
C PRO A 44 -11.56 -0.21 -12.41
N PHE A 45 -11.46 0.40 -11.23
CA PHE A 45 -10.70 -0.11 -10.12
C PHE A 45 -11.40 0.16 -8.78
N SER A 46 -11.12 -0.70 -7.82
CA SER A 46 -11.52 -0.54 -6.42
C SER A 46 -10.28 -0.15 -5.61
N MET A 47 -10.46 0.78 -4.67
CA MET A 47 -9.41 1.23 -3.77
C MET A 47 -9.86 1.07 -2.32
N MET A 48 -9.04 0.41 -1.52
CA MET A 48 -9.23 0.30 -0.07
C MET A 48 -8.04 0.92 0.66
N THR A 49 -8.32 1.61 1.77
CA THR A 49 -7.30 2.26 2.60
C THR A 49 -7.11 1.48 3.89
N PHE A 50 -5.88 1.12 4.19
CA PHE A 50 -5.49 0.43 5.40
C PHE A 50 -4.50 1.28 6.20
N GLN A 51 -4.50 1.11 7.53
CA GLN A 51 -3.47 1.66 8.40
C GLN A 51 -2.80 0.53 9.19
N CYS A 52 -1.47 0.52 9.21
CA CYS A 52 -0.72 -0.39 10.06
C CYS A 52 -0.85 0.04 11.52
N ARG A 53 -1.37 -0.84 12.38
CA ARG A 53 -1.53 -0.58 13.81
C ARG A 53 -0.21 -0.43 14.57
N GLN A 54 0.89 -0.94 14.02
CA GLN A 54 2.20 -0.91 14.67
C GLN A 54 2.94 0.41 14.43
N CYS A 55 3.10 0.80 13.16
CA CYS A 55 3.89 1.97 12.79
C CYS A 55 3.04 3.11 12.21
N GLY A 56 1.72 2.95 12.10
CA GLY A 56 0.82 4.01 11.61
C GLY A 56 0.84 4.22 10.09
N THR A 57 1.58 3.42 9.33
CA THR A 57 1.63 3.48 7.86
C THR A 57 0.27 3.42 7.24
N VAL A 58 -0.03 4.35 6.34
CA VAL A 58 -1.21 4.24 5.48
C VAL A 58 -0.83 3.51 4.19
N TRP A 59 -1.63 2.51 3.85
CA TRP A 59 -1.52 1.69 2.65
C TRP A 59 -2.79 1.83 1.81
N ARG A 60 -2.62 1.85 0.48
CA ARG A 60 -3.72 1.76 -0.47
C ARG A 60 -3.60 0.45 -1.23
N LEU A 61 -4.69 -0.31 -1.23
CA LEU A 61 -4.85 -1.50 -2.05
C LEU A 61 -5.65 -1.12 -3.29
N TYR A 62 -5.07 -1.31 -4.46
CA TYR A 62 -5.74 -1.16 -5.74
C TYR A 62 -6.06 -2.54 -6.31
N ASP A 63 -7.31 -2.73 -6.65
CA ASP A 63 -7.80 -3.90 -7.39
C ASP A 63 -8.40 -3.43 -8.71
N ARG A 64 -7.75 -3.78 -9.83
CA ARG A 64 -8.15 -3.33 -11.17
C ARG A 64 -8.92 -4.44 -11.87
N ALA A 65 -10.02 -4.07 -12.51
CA ALA A 65 -10.72 -5.02 -13.38
C ALA A 65 -9.78 -5.49 -14.50
N ASN A 66 -9.86 -6.79 -14.81
CA ASN A 66 -9.00 -7.50 -15.76
C ASN A 66 -7.53 -7.68 -15.36
N GLU A 67 -7.12 -7.31 -14.15
CA GLU A 67 -5.80 -7.69 -13.63
C GLU A 67 -5.85 -8.95 -12.78
N LEU A 68 -4.81 -9.78 -12.91
CA LEU A 68 -4.66 -11.01 -12.13
C LEU A 68 -4.16 -10.76 -10.71
N PHE A 69 -3.65 -9.56 -10.44
CA PHE A 69 -3.02 -9.18 -9.18
C PHE A 69 -3.54 -7.84 -8.69
N VAL A 70 -3.43 -7.64 -7.38
CA VAL A 70 -3.68 -6.36 -6.72
C VAL A 70 -2.37 -5.58 -6.60
N SER A 71 -2.45 -4.30 -6.25
CA SER A 71 -1.26 -3.47 -6.00
C SER A 71 -1.36 -2.72 -4.67
N TRP A 72 -0.42 -2.99 -3.78
CA TRP A 72 -0.25 -2.27 -2.52
C TRP A 72 0.69 -1.07 -2.69
N VAL A 73 0.23 0.11 -2.31
CA VAL A 73 1.00 1.36 -2.40
C VAL A 73 1.03 2.03 -1.03
N PRO A 74 2.21 2.22 -0.40
CA PRO A 74 2.29 2.96 0.85
C PRO A 74 2.16 4.47 0.57
N GLN A 75 1.54 5.20 1.51
CA GLN A 75 1.40 6.66 1.40
C GLN A 75 2.71 7.41 1.68
N TRP A 76 3.69 6.79 2.34
CA TRP A 76 5.03 7.35 2.41
C TRP A 76 5.73 7.23 1.06
N ARG A 77 6.68 8.12 0.79
CA ARG A 77 7.71 7.81 -0.21
C ARG A 77 8.62 6.78 0.46
N PRO A 78 8.78 5.56 -0.09
CA PRO A 78 9.93 4.77 0.31
C PRO A 78 11.10 5.65 -0.10
N SER A 79 11.78 6.26 0.88
CA SER A 79 13.09 6.82 0.65
C SER A 79 13.84 5.71 -0.05
N SER A 80 14.27 5.94 -1.30
CA SER A 80 15.09 4.99 -2.05
C SER A 80 16.07 4.35 -1.08
N PRO A 81 16.30 3.02 -1.15
CA PRO A 81 17.33 2.40 -0.33
C PRO A 81 18.57 3.27 -0.49
N PRO A 82 19.28 3.65 0.60
CA PRO A 82 20.50 4.41 0.44
C PRO A 82 21.35 3.58 -0.50
N HIS A 83 21.56 4.09 -1.71
CA HIS A 83 22.54 3.55 -2.63
C HIS A 83 23.83 3.57 -1.81
N ARG A 84 24.23 2.43 -1.25
CA ARG A 84 25.59 2.25 -0.76
C ARG A 84 26.44 2.28 -2.01
N LEU A 85 26.80 3.49 -2.44
CA LEU A 85 27.94 3.71 -3.31
C LEU A 85 29.13 3.19 -2.51
N ARG A 86 29.61 2.05 -2.99
CA ARG A 86 30.81 1.38 -2.52
C ARG A 86 32.02 2.01 -3.18
#